data_AF-A0A8I2B6Y7-F1
#
_entry.id   AF-A0A8I2B6Y7-F1
#
_cell.length_a   1.000
_cell.length_b   1.000
_cell.length_c   1.000
_cell.angle_alpha   90.00
_cell.angle_beta   90.00
_cell.angle_gamma   90.00
#
_symmetry.space_group_name_H-M   'P 1'
#
loop_
_entity.id
_entity.type
_entity.pdbx_description
1 polymer ?
#
loop_
_entity_poly.entity_id
_entity_poly.type
_entity_poly.pdbx_seq_one_letter_code
_entity_poly.pdbx_strand_id
1 'polypeptide(L)'
;FPMDSKFYSGTTSNGTQKDEITNNRASFAYTNVSGTRPITVKFREQGVMLVYHRNPNYWDKTSKGNVDNLTLVPIKDDATRVAALLGGAVEVTYPVAPNELERVENGQHTQLVTLPGTRATVVDLHQNTNTPMKARPVRQAIEYALNQ
;
A
#
# COMPACT_ATOMS: atom_id res chain seq x y z
N PHE A 1 -10.02 -14.23 -3.08
CA PHE A 1 -9.63 -13.39 -4.23
C PHE A 1 -10.18 -14.03 -5.49
N PRO A 2 -11.07 -13.38 -6.26
CA PRO A 2 -11.41 -13.89 -7.58
C PRO A 2 -10.16 -13.78 -8.46
N MET A 3 -9.40 -14.86 -8.59
CA MET A 3 -8.34 -14.96 -9.58
C MET A 3 -8.95 -15.25 -10.95
N ASP A 4 -8.34 -14.74 -12.01
CA ASP A 4 -8.70 -15.05 -13.39
C ASP A 4 -8.48 -16.55 -13.66
N SER A 5 -9.56 -17.33 -13.52
CA SER A 5 -9.52 -18.78 -13.64
C SER A 5 -8.94 -19.25 -14.97
N LYS A 6 -9.14 -18.50 -16.07
CA LYS A 6 -8.58 -18.89 -17.37
C LYS A 6 -7.06 -18.73 -17.38
N PHE A 7 -6.56 -17.60 -16.88
CA PHE A 7 -5.12 -17.32 -16.85
C PHE A 7 -4.33 -18.25 -15.93
N TYR A 8 -4.90 -18.58 -14.77
CA TYR A 8 -4.26 -19.41 -13.75
C TYR A 8 -4.58 -20.92 -13.88
N SER A 9 -5.33 -21.33 -14.90
CA SER A 9 -5.58 -22.76 -15.17
C SER A 9 -4.45 -23.40 -16.00
N GLY A 10 -4.23 -24.70 -15.77
CA GLY A 10 -3.28 -25.52 -16.50
C GLY A 10 -1.87 -25.55 -15.89
N THR A 11 -0.92 -26.11 -16.63
CA THR A 11 0.45 -26.32 -16.16
C THR A 11 1.43 -25.29 -16.72
N THR A 12 2.49 -25.00 -15.96
CA THR A 12 3.64 -24.25 -16.42
C THR A 12 4.50 -25.10 -17.36
N SER A 13 5.48 -24.49 -18.04
CA SER A 13 6.49 -25.22 -18.84
C SER A 13 7.25 -26.28 -18.03
N ASN A 14 7.30 -26.12 -16.70
CA ASN A 14 8.02 -27.01 -15.78
C ASN A 14 7.10 -28.07 -15.17
N GLY A 15 5.84 -28.20 -15.64
CA GLY A 15 4.89 -29.22 -15.20
C GLY A 15 4.16 -28.93 -13.89
N THR A 16 4.44 -27.81 -13.23
CA THR A 16 3.70 -27.39 -12.02
C THR A 16 2.36 -26.76 -12.38
N GLN A 17 1.37 -26.87 -11.51
CA GLN A 17 0.07 -26.22 -11.71
C GLN A 17 0.21 -24.70 -11.54
N LYS A 18 -0.47 -23.93 -12.39
CA LYS A 18 -0.39 -22.46 -12.36
C LYS A 18 -1.16 -21.83 -11.18
N ASP A 19 -2.15 -22.53 -10.65
CA ASP A 19 -2.95 -22.15 -9.49
C ASP A 19 -2.40 -22.71 -8.17
N GLU A 20 -1.23 -23.34 -8.21
CA GLU A 20 -0.59 -23.93 -7.02
C GLU A 20 -0.32 -22.85 -5.95
N ILE A 21 -0.87 -23.08 -4.76
CA ILE A 21 -0.60 -22.28 -3.57
C ILE A 21 0.55 -22.93 -2.81
N THR A 22 1.68 -22.24 -2.73
CA THR A 22 2.85 -22.71 -2.01
C THR A 22 3.11 -21.83 -0.78
N ASN A 23 3.55 -22.46 0.31
CA ASN A 23 4.06 -21.72 1.47
C ASN A 23 5.53 -21.41 1.23
N ASN A 24 5.88 -20.14 1.11
CA ASN A 24 7.27 -19.65 1.03
C ASN A 24 8.09 -20.10 -0.20
N ARG A 25 7.45 -20.53 -1.30
CA ARG A 25 8.13 -20.82 -2.58
C ARG A 25 7.59 -19.93 -3.70
N ALA A 26 8.38 -19.73 -4.75
CA ALA A 26 7.90 -19.05 -5.94
C ALA A 26 6.88 -19.93 -6.66
N SER A 27 5.67 -19.41 -6.89
CA SER A 27 4.64 -20.02 -7.74
C SER A 27 4.46 -19.21 -9.03
N PHE A 28 3.70 -19.74 -9.99
CA PHE A 28 3.36 -18.99 -11.21
C PHE A 28 2.66 -17.66 -10.87
N ALA A 29 1.74 -17.67 -9.90
CA ALA A 29 1.06 -16.47 -9.43
C ALA A 29 1.97 -15.45 -8.75
N TYR A 30 3.17 -15.84 -8.30
CA TYR A 30 4.13 -14.93 -7.68
C TYR A 30 4.80 -13.98 -8.69
N THR A 31 4.98 -14.44 -9.93
CA THR A 31 5.70 -13.69 -10.99
C THR A 31 4.82 -13.25 -12.15
N ASN A 32 3.58 -13.76 -12.23
CA ASN A 32 2.65 -13.45 -13.32
C ASN A 32 1.42 -12.70 -12.82
N VAL A 33 1.02 -11.69 -13.58
CA VAL A 33 -0.11 -10.81 -13.26
C VAL A 33 -1.21 -10.99 -14.29
N SER A 34 -2.43 -11.27 -13.83
CA SER A 34 -3.66 -11.05 -14.61
C SER A 34 -4.41 -9.85 -14.05
N GLY A 35 -4.64 -8.85 -14.88
CA GLY A 35 -5.34 -7.63 -14.50
C GLY A 35 -5.81 -6.83 -15.72
N THR A 36 -6.94 -6.14 -15.56
CA THR A 36 -7.58 -5.32 -16.60
C THR A 36 -7.41 -3.83 -16.36
N ARG A 37 -6.47 -3.45 -15.47
CA ARG A 37 -6.23 -2.06 -15.10
C ARG A 37 -5.57 -1.27 -16.24
N PRO A 38 -5.65 0.08 -16.22
CA PRO A 38 -4.99 0.92 -17.21
C PRO A 38 -3.46 0.81 -17.22
N ILE A 39 -2.87 0.27 -16.15
CA ILE A 39 -1.44 -0.02 -16.01
C ILE A 39 -1.23 -1.52 -15.75
N THR A 40 -0.12 -2.05 -16.24
CA THR A 40 0.31 -3.43 -16.00
C THR A 40 1.78 -3.49 -15.58
N VAL A 41 2.17 -4.58 -14.92
CA VAL A 41 3.55 -4.75 -14.44
C VAL A 41 4.48 -4.97 -15.63
N LYS A 42 5.50 -4.12 -15.74
CA LYS A 42 6.60 -4.25 -16.70
C LYS A 42 7.72 -5.11 -16.12
N PHE A 43 8.09 -4.82 -14.87
CA PHE A 43 9.24 -5.44 -14.20
C PHE A 43 9.03 -5.41 -12.70
N ARG A 44 9.49 -6.46 -12.01
CA ARG A 44 9.51 -6.53 -10.56
C ARG A 44 10.81 -7.17 -10.11
N GLU A 45 11.47 -6.49 -9.19
CA GLU A 45 12.57 -7.04 -8.40
C GLU A 45 12.21 -6.93 -6.93
N GLN A 46 12.16 -8.08 -6.26
CA GLN A 46 11.67 -8.15 -4.89
C GLN A 46 12.55 -7.33 -3.95
N GLY A 47 11.94 -6.36 -3.27
CA GLY A 47 12.64 -5.49 -2.32
C GLY A 47 13.43 -4.35 -2.97
N VAL A 48 13.46 -4.26 -4.31
CA VAL A 48 14.25 -3.24 -5.03
C VAL A 48 13.36 -2.28 -5.80
N MET A 49 12.50 -2.78 -6.70
CA MET A 49 11.58 -1.92 -7.45
C MET A 49 10.42 -2.69 -8.10
N LEU A 50 9.34 -1.97 -8.36
CA LEU A 50 8.20 -2.46 -9.15
C LEU A 50 7.85 -1.42 -10.21
N VAL A 51 8.06 -1.78 -11.47
CA VAL A 51 7.84 -0.91 -12.62
C VAL A 51 6.53 -1.29 -13.28
N TYR A 52 5.66 -0.31 -13.44
CA TYR A 52 4.42 -0.39 -14.21
C TYR A 52 4.55 0.42 -15.50
N HIS A 53 3.80 -0.01 -16.50
CA HIS A 53 3.61 0.75 -17.74
C HIS A 53 2.14 0.75 -18.15
N ARG A 54 1.74 1.67 -19.01
CA ARG A 54 0.39 1.71 -19.59
C ARG A 54 0.06 0.37 -20.28
N ASN A 55 -1.09 -0.19 -19.94
CA ASN A 55 -1.61 -1.39 -20.58
C ASN A 55 -2.13 -1.05 -21.99
N PRO A 56 -1.49 -1.51 -23.08
CA PRO A 56 -1.93 -1.21 -24.45
C PRO A 56 -3.32 -1.81 -24.75
N ASN A 57 -3.69 -2.87 -24.03
CA ASN A 57 -4.95 -3.58 -24.18
C ASN A 57 -6.06 -3.06 -23.26
N TYR A 58 -5.83 -1.96 -22.54
CA TYR A 58 -6.87 -1.36 -21.69
C TYR A 58 -8.08 -0.94 -22.55
N TRP A 59 -9.28 -1.29 -22.08
CA TRP A 59 -10.53 -1.16 -22.85
C TRP A 59 -10.94 0.30 -23.06
N ASP A 60 -10.74 1.14 -22.06
CA ASP A 60 -11.08 2.56 -22.15
C ASP A 60 -9.94 3.34 -22.84
N LYS A 61 -10.19 3.69 -24.10
CA LYS A 61 -9.27 4.49 -24.93
C LYS A 61 -9.43 6.00 -24.74
N THR A 62 -10.51 6.43 -24.08
CA THR A 62 -10.81 7.85 -23.83
C THR A 62 -10.12 8.34 -22.55
N SER A 63 -10.08 7.52 -21.49
CA SER A 63 -9.39 7.84 -20.23
C SER A 63 -7.91 7.42 -20.27
N LYS A 64 -7.14 8.01 -21.19
CA LYS A 64 -5.70 7.71 -21.34
C LYS A 64 -4.88 8.00 -20.07
N GLY A 65 -5.33 8.91 -19.20
CA GLY A 65 -4.54 9.39 -18.07
C GLY A 65 -3.28 10.15 -18.51
N ASN A 66 -2.45 10.56 -17.56
CA ASN A 66 -1.22 11.32 -17.78
C ASN A 66 0.06 10.57 -17.37
N VAL A 67 -0.05 9.29 -16.98
CA VAL A 67 1.07 8.48 -16.50
C VAL A 67 1.30 7.31 -17.46
N ASP A 68 2.47 7.30 -18.10
CA ASP A 68 2.91 6.21 -18.97
C ASP A 68 3.69 5.14 -18.23
N ASN A 69 4.53 5.55 -17.27
CA ASN A 69 5.37 4.68 -16.46
C ASN A 69 5.26 5.09 -15.00
N LEU A 70 5.22 4.10 -14.10
CA LEU A 70 5.23 4.31 -12.66
C LEU A 70 6.22 3.33 -12.05
N THR A 71 7.22 3.84 -11.32
CA THR A 71 8.18 3.02 -10.60
C THR A 71 7.96 3.18 -9.11
N LEU A 72 7.64 2.08 -8.43
CA LEU A 72 7.58 2.05 -6.97
C LEU A 72 8.92 1.57 -6.44
N VAL A 73 9.56 2.41 -5.62
CA VAL A 73 10.84 2.11 -4.96
C VAL A 73 10.59 2.01 -3.45
N PRO A 74 10.75 0.82 -2.84
CA PRO A 74 10.64 0.65 -1.41
C PRO A 74 11.86 1.26 -0.70
N ILE A 75 11.66 2.36 0.03
CA ILE A 75 12.66 2.99 0.90
C ILE A 75 12.18 2.89 2.35
N LYS A 76 12.83 2.03 3.12
CA LYS A 76 12.39 1.69 4.50
C LYS A 76 12.62 2.81 5.50
N ASP A 77 13.74 3.51 5.40
CA ASP A 77 14.10 4.59 6.30
C ASP A 77 13.37 5.89 5.93
N ASP A 78 12.74 6.53 6.90
CA ASP A 78 11.87 7.69 6.68
C ASP A 78 12.65 8.93 6.25
N ALA A 79 13.77 9.21 6.92
CA ALA A 79 14.62 10.36 6.62
C ALA A 79 15.25 10.24 5.22
N THR A 80 15.68 9.02 4.84
CA THR A 80 16.18 8.70 3.50
C THR A 80 15.11 8.88 2.44
N ARG A 81 13.86 8.47 2.72
CA ARG A 81 12.75 8.61 1.79
C ARG A 81 12.38 10.09 1.56
N VAL A 82 12.40 10.92 2.61
CA VAL A 82 12.21 12.37 2.48
C VAL A 82 13.40 13.04 1.79
N ALA A 83 14.64 12.60 2.05
CA ALA A 83 15.80 13.09 1.31
C ALA A 83 15.70 12.78 -0.19
N ALA A 84 15.21 11.59 -0.57
CA ALA A 84 14.97 11.22 -1.96
C ALA A 84 13.92 12.12 -2.62
N LEU A 85 12.85 12.49 -1.91
CA LEU A 85 11.85 13.44 -2.40
C LEU A 85 12.46 14.83 -2.60
N LEU A 86 13.13 15.38 -1.59
CA LEU A 86 13.73 16.71 -1.65
C LEU A 86 14.85 16.81 -2.69
N GLY A 87 15.57 15.71 -2.91
CA GLY A 87 16.59 15.58 -3.94
C GLY A 87 16.05 15.30 -5.35
N GLY A 88 14.73 15.12 -5.51
CA GLY A 88 14.10 14.85 -6.81
C GLY A 88 14.33 13.44 -7.36
N ALA A 89 14.79 12.49 -6.53
CA ALA A 89 14.94 11.08 -6.92
C ALA A 89 13.59 10.35 -6.98
N VAL A 90 12.58 10.86 -6.28
CA VAL A 90 11.18 10.41 -6.37
C VAL A 90 10.26 11.63 -6.44
N GLU A 91 9.15 11.52 -7.15
CA GLU A 91 8.16 12.61 -7.26
C GLU A 91 7.12 12.56 -6.13
N VAL A 92 6.89 11.39 -5.53
CA VAL A 92 5.89 11.17 -4.49
C VAL A 92 6.45 10.24 -3.43
N THR A 93 6.19 10.56 -2.16
CA THR A 93 6.49 9.70 -1.01
C THR A 93 5.26 9.49 -0.15
N TYR A 94 5.11 8.27 0.37
CA TYR A 94 4.09 7.95 1.38
C TYR A 94 4.53 6.71 2.19
N PRO A 95 4.34 6.70 3.52
CA PRO A 95 3.93 7.83 4.36
C PRO A 95 5.06 8.85 4.57
N VAL A 96 4.73 10.04 5.09
CA VAL A 96 5.71 10.97 5.69
C VAL A 96 5.63 10.83 7.19
N ALA A 97 6.77 10.60 7.85
CA ALA A 97 6.80 10.46 9.31
C ALA A 97 6.54 11.82 9.99
N PRO A 98 5.90 11.85 11.18
CA PRO A 98 5.56 13.10 11.87
C PRO A 98 6.75 14.05 12.09
N ASN A 99 7.93 13.50 12.35
CA ASN A 99 9.18 14.25 12.53
C ASN A 99 9.75 14.86 11.23
N GLU A 100 9.29 14.40 10.06
CA GLU A 100 9.75 14.89 8.76
C GLU A 100 8.76 15.87 8.12
N LEU A 101 7.59 16.12 8.73
CA LEU A 101 6.54 16.96 8.14
C LEU A 101 7.03 18.38 7.84
N GLU A 102 7.63 19.04 8.83
CA GLU A 102 8.16 20.40 8.69
C GLU A 102 9.24 20.49 7.60
N ARG A 103 10.04 19.44 7.46
CA ARG A 103 11.10 19.36 6.45
C ARG A 103 10.53 19.23 5.03
N VAL A 104 9.42 18.51 4.87
CA VAL A 104 8.69 18.41 3.59
C VAL A 104 7.91 19.70 3.30
N GLU A 105 7.31 20.32 4.31
CA GLU A 105 6.53 21.55 4.17
C GLU A 105 7.41 22.74 3.76
N ASN A 106 8.62 22.84 4.32
CA ASN A 106 9.58 23.90 4.00
C ASN A 106 10.45 23.61 2.76
N GLY A 107 10.23 22.49 2.07
CA GLY A 107 11.00 22.14 0.88
C GLY A 107 10.60 22.99 -0.33
N GLN A 108 11.59 23.47 -1.09
CA GLN A 108 11.39 24.45 -2.17
C GLN A 108 10.48 23.94 -3.32
N HIS A 109 10.47 22.63 -3.55
CA HIS A 109 9.74 21.99 -4.65
C HIS A 109 8.84 20.85 -4.16
N THR A 110 8.41 20.91 -2.91
CA THR A 110 7.55 19.89 -2.31
C THR A 110 6.25 20.50 -1.80
N GLN A 111 5.21 19.68 -1.75
CA GLN A 111 3.93 20.03 -1.15
C GLN A 111 3.55 18.93 -0.17
N LEU A 112 3.30 19.31 1.08
CA LEU A 112 2.73 18.41 2.07
C LEU A 112 1.21 18.36 1.90
N VAL A 113 0.66 17.16 1.76
CA VAL A 113 -0.78 16.93 1.67
C VAL A 113 -1.20 15.96 2.76
N THR A 114 -2.13 16.41 3.62
CA THR A 114 -2.74 15.57 4.66
C THR A 114 -4.05 15.00 4.16
N LEU A 115 -4.19 13.68 4.23
CA LEU A 115 -5.41 12.96 3.88
C LEU A 115 -6.01 12.33 5.14
N PRO A 116 -7.35 12.35 5.32
CA PRO A 116 -7.99 11.59 6.39
C PRO A 116 -7.62 10.11 6.28
N GLY A 117 -7.04 9.56 7.33
CA GLY A 117 -6.73 8.14 7.39
C GLY A 117 -8.00 7.30 7.46
N THR A 118 -7.95 6.08 6.93
CA THR A 118 -9.05 5.10 7.06
C THR A 118 -8.99 4.31 8.37
N ARG A 119 -7.94 4.53 9.18
CA ARG A 119 -7.71 3.82 10.44
C ARG A 119 -8.39 4.55 11.60
N ALA A 120 -9.22 3.82 12.34
CA ALA A 120 -9.67 4.24 13.67
C ALA A 120 -8.72 3.66 14.72
N THR A 121 -8.19 4.53 15.58
CA THR A 121 -7.51 4.10 16.81
C THR A 121 -8.55 4.11 17.92
N VAL A 122 -8.77 2.97 18.56
CA VAL A 122 -9.79 2.81 19.61
C VAL A 122 -9.17 2.26 20.87
N VAL A 123 -9.74 2.61 22.02
CA VAL A 123 -9.43 1.99 23.31
C VAL A 123 -10.61 1.08 23.67
N ASP A 124 -10.37 -0.23 23.64
CA ASP A 124 -11.39 -1.21 23.96
C ASP A 124 -11.46 -1.47 25.48
N LEU A 125 -12.64 -1.27 26.05
CA LEU A 125 -12.90 -1.51 27.47
C LEU A 125 -13.54 -2.90 27.67
N HIS A 126 -12.79 -3.84 28.23
CA HIS A 126 -13.23 -5.24 28.41
C HIS A 126 -14.24 -5.44 29.54
N GLN A 127 -15.53 -5.32 29.23
CA GLN A 127 -16.62 -5.44 30.21
C GLN A 127 -16.77 -6.84 30.83
N ASN A 128 -16.41 -7.89 30.10
CA ASN A 128 -16.66 -9.27 30.56
C ASN A 128 -15.63 -9.77 31.57
N THR A 129 -14.37 -9.32 31.43
CA THR A 129 -13.25 -9.80 32.23
C THR A 129 -12.78 -8.79 33.28
N ASN A 130 -13.21 -7.52 33.19
CA ASN A 130 -12.86 -6.46 34.14
C ASN A 130 -14.11 -5.94 34.87
N THR A 131 -14.23 -6.29 36.15
CA THR A 131 -15.39 -5.96 36.99
C THR A 131 -15.68 -4.44 37.05
N PRO A 132 -14.69 -3.55 37.31
CA PRO A 132 -14.87 -2.10 37.18
C PRO A 132 -15.46 -1.63 35.85
N MET A 133 -15.04 -2.24 34.72
CA MET A 133 -15.49 -1.82 33.39
C MET A 133 -16.93 -2.19 33.07
N LYS A 134 -17.61 -3.02 33.89
CA LYS A 134 -19.04 -3.32 33.73
C LYS A 134 -19.92 -2.10 34.00
N ALA A 135 -19.50 -1.22 34.92
CA ALA A 135 -20.25 -0.03 35.30
C ALA A 135 -20.15 1.05 34.21
N ARG A 136 -21.29 1.44 33.63
CA ARG A 136 -21.35 2.54 32.64
C ARG A 136 -20.71 3.84 33.15
N PRO A 137 -20.93 4.29 34.41
CA PRO A 137 -20.30 5.52 34.91
C PRO A 137 -18.78 5.47 34.89
N VAL A 138 -18.18 4.30 35.14
CA VAL A 138 -16.72 4.10 35.10
C VAL A 138 -16.20 4.28 33.68
N ARG A 139 -16.90 3.71 32.69
CA ARG A 139 -16.51 3.88 31.27
C ARG A 139 -16.65 5.32 30.80
N GLN A 140 -17.71 6.03 31.22
CA GLN A 140 -17.89 7.44 30.90
C GLN A 140 -16.83 8.32 31.56
N ALA A 141 -16.46 8.03 32.82
CA ALA A 141 -15.38 8.74 33.50
C ALA A 141 -14.04 8.59 32.77
N ILE A 142 -13.73 7.40 32.23
CA ILE A 142 -12.54 7.19 31.41
C ILE A 142 -12.60 8.02 30.13
N GLU A 143 -13.73 8.00 29.41
CA GLU A 143 -13.90 8.79 28.19
C GLU A 143 -13.70 10.29 28.44
N TYR A 144 -14.29 10.84 29.50
CA TYR A 144 -14.13 12.25 29.86
C TYR A 144 -12.73 12.61 30.36
N ALA A 145 -11.94 11.63 30.80
CA ALA A 145 -10.56 11.86 31.23
C ALA A 145 -9.57 11.88 30.05
N LEU A 146 -9.99 11.44 28.86
CA LEU A 146 -9.17 11.49 27.65
C LEU A 146 -9.19 12.90 27.05
N ASN A 147 -8.00 13.46 26.82
CA ASN A 147 -7.83 14.66 26.01
C ASN A 147 -7.55 14.23 24.57
N GLN A 148 -8.49 14.49 23.66
CA GLN A 148 -8.44 14.09 22.25
C GLN A 148 -7.75 15.14 21.38
#